data_AF-A0A6A6D217-F1
#
_entry.id   AF-A0A6A6D217-F1
#
_cell.length_a   1.000
_cell.length_b   1.000
_cell.length_c   1.000
_cell.angle_alpha   90.00
_cell.angle_beta   90.00
_cell.angle_gamma   90.00
#
_symmetry.space_group_name_H-M   'P 1'
#
loop_
_entity.id
_entity.type
_entity.pdbx_description
1 polymer ?
#
loop_
_entity_poly.entity_id
_entity_poly.type
_entity_poly.pdbx_seq_one_letter_code
_entity_poly.pdbx_strand_id
1 'polypeptide(L)'
;MRRLQINIPAPTGPTPNDLTLSGDLYEGNYKEWHARMMASLRLRKLNVFLAPGLWFTDIGRRTTKEAADHICASISEATLKRLPDGVKQNCCRLMEVLEQFAAPFRFLDLPVEVRNRIYKMVLPGTYRVLEWERPVDELPALLQTCAVIRRETISMFYADTTFTIRSDTRSERYDFEAASEDMLRRWSKFVVAENARHLRTVHLWISEQCRVVFKFRKTLTLGFKGEQHIKGDTLLIEKTLARHVEAVEKISALLSIKGETILLALLMDWEMWWEMLDRLELEEDRESCDSGSDEDSEDWKWVP
;
A
#
# COMPACT_ATOMS: atom_id res chain seq x y z
N MET A 1 21.44 8.78 19.66
CA MET A 1 20.87 7.97 18.56
C MET A 1 20.15 8.86 17.56
N ARG A 2 20.74 9.11 16.39
CA ARG A 2 20.10 9.86 15.29
C ARG A 2 19.30 8.86 14.45
N ARG A 3 17.96 8.97 14.43
CA ARG A 3 17.11 8.18 13.53
C ARG A 3 17.48 8.57 12.10
N LEU A 4 18.01 7.62 11.32
CA LEU A 4 18.16 7.76 9.87
C LEU A 4 16.74 7.83 9.27
N GLN A 5 16.28 9.06 9.00
CA GLN A 5 15.10 9.29 8.17
C GLN A 5 15.51 8.98 6.74
N ILE A 6 15.11 7.81 6.23
CA ILE A 6 15.20 7.50 4.81
C ILE A 6 14.27 8.47 4.09
N ASN A 7 14.86 9.49 3.50
CA ASN A 7 14.15 10.55 2.81
C ASN A 7 13.77 10.00 1.42
N ILE A 8 12.66 9.28 1.35
CA ILE A 8 12.10 8.82 0.08
C ILE A 8 11.65 10.09 -0.66
N PRO A 9 12.24 10.44 -1.82
CA PRO A 9 11.81 11.62 -2.55
C PRO A 9 10.33 11.49 -2.88
N ALA A 10 9.54 12.48 -2.46
CA ALA A 10 8.12 12.51 -2.76
C ALA A 10 7.94 12.41 -4.28
N PRO A 11 6.96 11.62 -4.77
CA PRO A 11 6.70 11.53 -6.19
C PRO A 11 6.48 12.94 -6.75
N THR A 12 7.31 13.35 -7.71
CA THR A 12 7.25 14.66 -8.39
C THR A 12 6.08 14.76 -9.36
N GLY A 13 4.95 14.15 -9.01
CA GLY A 13 3.69 14.37 -9.70
C GLY A 13 3.09 15.71 -9.25
N PRO A 14 2.22 16.32 -10.08
CA PRO A 14 1.46 17.50 -9.66
C PRO A 14 0.72 17.15 -8.38
N THR A 15 0.92 17.94 -7.33
CA THR A 15 0.12 17.81 -6.12
C THR A 15 -1.34 18.17 -6.46
N PRO A 16 -2.34 17.67 -5.71
CA PRO A 16 -3.73 18.08 -5.92
C PRO A 16 -3.91 19.61 -5.91
N ASN A 17 -3.04 20.33 -5.19
CA ASN A 17 -3.01 21.80 -5.20
C ASN A 17 -2.49 22.40 -6.51
N ASP A 18 -1.60 21.72 -7.23
CA ASP A 18 -1.10 22.23 -8.52
C ASP A 18 -2.21 22.18 -9.59
N LEU A 19 -3.10 21.19 -9.51
CA LEU A 19 -4.26 21.09 -10.40
C LEU A 19 -5.32 22.17 -10.11
N THR A 20 -5.55 22.51 -8.85
CA THR A 20 -6.47 23.60 -8.49
C THR A 20 -5.92 24.98 -8.87
N LEU A 21 -4.59 25.17 -8.76
CA LEU A 21 -3.90 26.41 -9.13
C LEU A 21 -3.80 26.63 -10.64
N SER A 22 -3.64 25.56 -11.44
CA SER A 22 -3.59 25.64 -12.90
C SER A 22 -4.86 26.24 -13.52
N GLY A 23 -6.00 26.07 -12.84
CA GLY A 23 -7.30 26.46 -13.36
C GLY A 23 -7.79 25.58 -14.51
N ASP A 24 -7.10 24.47 -14.81
CA ASP A 24 -7.47 23.53 -15.86
C ASP A 24 -8.77 22.77 -15.54
N LEU A 25 -9.44 22.29 -16.57
CA LEU A 25 -10.59 21.41 -16.42
C LEU A 25 -10.13 20.03 -15.93
N TYR A 26 -10.69 19.59 -14.80
CA TYR A 26 -10.53 18.23 -14.26
C TYR A 26 -11.86 17.68 -13.75
N GLU A 27 -11.88 16.41 -13.36
CA GLU A 27 -13.10 15.74 -12.92
C GLU A 27 -13.72 16.42 -11.69
N GLY A 28 -15.00 16.78 -11.79
CA GLY A 28 -15.77 17.39 -10.71
C GLY A 28 -15.73 18.92 -10.63
N ASN A 29 -14.88 19.62 -11.40
CA ASN A 29 -14.77 21.09 -11.35
C ASN A 29 -15.47 21.84 -12.51
N TYR A 30 -16.24 21.14 -13.35
CA TYR A 30 -16.78 21.70 -14.58
C TYR A 30 -17.51 23.03 -14.39
N LYS A 31 -18.36 23.17 -13.35
CA LYS A 31 -19.13 24.41 -13.14
C LYS A 31 -18.24 25.63 -12.90
N GLU A 32 -17.21 25.49 -12.06
CA GLU A 32 -16.28 26.57 -11.75
C GLU A 32 -15.37 26.87 -12.94
N TRP A 33 -14.84 25.84 -13.58
CA TRP A 33 -14.06 25.98 -14.82
C TRP A 33 -14.89 26.66 -15.92
N HIS A 34 -16.13 26.23 -16.14
CA HIS A 34 -17.04 26.78 -17.13
C HIS A 34 -17.31 28.26 -16.87
N ALA A 35 -17.61 28.64 -15.62
CA ALA A 35 -17.83 30.05 -15.28
C ALA A 35 -16.59 30.93 -15.60
N ARG A 36 -15.39 30.47 -15.24
CA ARG A 36 -14.12 31.15 -15.56
C ARG A 36 -13.86 31.21 -17.07
N MET A 37 -14.07 30.10 -17.77
CA MET A 37 -13.90 30.01 -19.22
C MET A 37 -14.86 30.96 -19.95
N MET A 38 -16.13 30.99 -19.57
CA MET A 38 -17.11 31.90 -20.15
C MET A 38 -16.79 33.38 -19.88
N ALA A 39 -16.26 33.71 -18.71
CA ALA A 39 -15.76 35.06 -18.43
C ALA A 39 -14.57 35.42 -19.34
N SER A 40 -13.62 34.50 -19.51
CA SER A 40 -12.46 34.66 -20.39
C SER A 40 -12.86 34.88 -21.86
N LEU A 41 -13.81 34.08 -22.36
CA LEU A 41 -14.33 34.21 -23.73
C LEU A 41 -15.07 35.54 -23.94
N ARG A 42 -15.83 36.02 -22.95
CA ARG A 42 -16.50 37.33 -23.02
C ARG A 42 -15.50 38.48 -23.09
N LEU A 43 -14.44 38.45 -22.27
CA LEU A 43 -13.38 39.46 -22.29
C LEU A 43 -12.69 39.55 -23.66
N ARG A 44 -12.55 38.41 -24.35
CA ARG A 44 -11.98 38.31 -25.70
C ARG A 44 -13.00 38.52 -26.83
N LYS A 45 -14.27 38.78 -26.51
CA LYS A 45 -15.39 38.87 -27.48
C LYS A 45 -15.57 37.60 -28.32
N LEU A 46 -15.20 36.45 -27.76
CA LEU A 46 -15.28 35.12 -28.39
C LEU A 46 -16.58 34.37 -28.05
N ASN A 47 -17.51 34.97 -27.33
CA ASN A 47 -18.77 34.34 -26.90
C ASN A 47 -19.88 34.35 -27.97
N VAL A 48 -19.57 34.71 -29.21
CA VAL A 48 -20.53 34.80 -30.33
C VAL A 48 -21.16 33.45 -30.67
N PHE A 49 -20.47 32.34 -30.42
CA PHE A 49 -20.98 30.99 -30.68
C PHE A 49 -22.21 30.62 -29.83
N LEU A 50 -22.47 31.33 -28.72
CA LEU A 50 -23.67 31.15 -27.90
C LEU A 50 -24.93 31.73 -28.54
N ALA A 51 -24.79 32.65 -29.50
CA ALA A 51 -25.92 33.29 -30.15
C ALA A 51 -26.43 32.41 -31.30
N PRO A 52 -27.70 31.97 -31.25
CA PRO A 52 -28.28 31.17 -32.33
C PRO A 52 -28.20 31.91 -33.67
N GLY A 53 -27.72 31.23 -34.71
CA GLY A 53 -27.71 31.72 -36.10
C GLY A 53 -26.51 32.55 -36.54
N LEU A 54 -25.69 33.09 -35.63
CA LEU A 54 -24.50 33.88 -36.04
C LEU A 54 -23.33 33.02 -36.53
N TRP A 55 -23.30 31.74 -36.19
CA TRP A 55 -22.24 30.80 -36.54
C TRP A 55 -22.18 30.42 -38.04
N PHE A 56 -23.21 30.75 -38.82
CA PHE A 56 -23.19 30.54 -40.28
C PHE A 56 -22.37 31.58 -41.04
N THR A 57 -22.19 32.77 -40.47
CA THR A 57 -21.41 33.86 -41.06
C THR A 57 -19.91 33.56 -41.02
N ASP A 58 -19.14 34.09 -41.97
CA ASP A 58 -17.67 33.91 -41.96
C ASP A 58 -17.02 34.45 -40.68
N ILE A 59 -17.54 35.55 -40.16
CA ILE A 59 -17.12 36.13 -38.89
C ILE A 59 -17.41 35.13 -37.76
N GLY A 60 -18.64 34.62 -37.70
CA GLY A 60 -19.04 33.62 -36.70
C GLY A 60 -18.20 32.35 -36.75
N ARG A 61 -17.84 31.85 -37.95
CA ARG A 61 -16.96 30.68 -38.09
C ARG A 61 -15.55 30.95 -37.57
N ARG A 62 -14.97 32.11 -37.89
CA ARG A 62 -13.64 32.50 -37.39
C ARG A 62 -13.63 32.63 -35.87
N THR A 63 -14.62 33.33 -35.31
CA THR A 63 -14.76 33.52 -33.86
C THR A 63 -15.01 32.19 -33.14
N THR A 64 -15.81 31.29 -33.72
CA THR A 64 -16.04 29.96 -33.14
C THR A 64 -14.74 29.14 -33.13
N LYS A 65 -13.96 29.18 -34.21
CA LYS A 65 -12.67 28.47 -34.24
C LYS A 65 -11.71 29.01 -33.18
N GLU A 66 -11.56 30.32 -33.09
CA GLU A 66 -10.68 30.97 -32.12
C GLU A 66 -11.12 30.69 -30.67
N ALA A 67 -12.44 30.65 -30.41
CA ALA A 67 -12.99 30.24 -29.14
C ALA A 67 -12.64 28.78 -28.81
N ALA A 68 -12.76 27.88 -29.78
CA ALA A 68 -12.44 26.46 -29.60
C ALA A 68 -10.95 26.26 -29.31
N ASP A 69 -10.07 26.97 -30.02
CA ASP A 69 -8.63 26.93 -29.80
C ASP A 69 -8.28 27.42 -28.38
N HIS A 70 -8.92 28.51 -27.92
CA HIS A 70 -8.75 29.03 -26.55
C HIS A 70 -9.25 28.06 -25.47
N ILE A 71 -10.41 27.41 -25.70
CA ILE A 71 -10.93 26.37 -24.81
C ILE A 71 -9.95 25.18 -24.77
N CYS A 72 -9.48 24.70 -25.92
CA CYS A 72 -8.56 23.58 -26.02
C CYS A 72 -7.20 23.85 -25.36
N ALA A 73 -6.77 25.12 -25.32
CA ALA A 73 -5.54 25.53 -24.63
C ALA A 73 -5.68 25.56 -23.10
N SER A 74 -6.91 25.49 -22.57
CA SER A 74 -7.21 25.58 -21.12
C SER A 74 -7.76 24.26 -20.54
N ILE A 75 -7.51 23.15 -21.23
CA ILE A 75 -7.85 21.80 -20.78
C ILE A 75 -6.59 20.94 -20.79
N SER A 76 -6.53 19.95 -19.91
CA SER A 76 -5.38 19.05 -19.84
C SER A 76 -5.15 18.29 -21.16
N GLU A 77 -3.89 17.98 -21.48
CA GLU A 77 -3.53 17.20 -22.67
C GLU A 77 -4.21 15.82 -22.67
N ALA A 78 -4.41 15.22 -21.50
CA ALA A 78 -5.10 13.94 -21.35
C ALA A 78 -6.57 14.04 -21.78
N THR A 79 -7.28 15.11 -21.38
CA THR A 79 -8.66 15.37 -21.82
C THR A 79 -8.69 15.63 -23.32
N LEU A 80 -7.77 16.45 -23.84
CA LEU A 80 -7.67 16.79 -25.25
C LEU A 80 -7.48 15.56 -26.16
N LYS A 81 -6.72 14.56 -25.72
CA LYS A 81 -6.47 13.29 -26.43
C LYS A 81 -7.70 12.37 -26.49
N ARG A 82 -8.67 12.54 -25.59
CA ARG A 82 -9.87 11.70 -25.53
C ARG A 82 -11.08 12.31 -26.25
N LEU A 83 -10.99 13.56 -26.69
CA LEU A 83 -12.07 14.21 -27.42
C LEU A 83 -12.32 13.53 -28.79
N PRO A 84 -13.57 13.27 -29.18
CA PRO A 84 -13.87 12.74 -30.51
C PRO A 84 -13.43 13.69 -31.63
N ASP A 85 -13.07 13.12 -32.78
CA ASP A 85 -12.71 13.89 -33.96
C ASP A 85 -13.85 14.82 -34.41
N GLY A 86 -13.50 16.03 -34.84
CA GLY A 86 -14.46 17.04 -35.31
C GLY A 86 -15.16 17.83 -34.20
N VAL A 87 -15.13 17.40 -32.93
CA VAL A 87 -15.74 18.17 -31.81
C VAL A 87 -15.05 19.52 -31.63
N LYS A 88 -13.74 19.61 -31.89
CA LYS A 88 -12.96 20.85 -31.81
C LYS A 88 -13.41 21.95 -32.78
N GLN A 89 -14.23 21.63 -33.79
CA GLN A 89 -14.71 22.60 -34.78
C GLN A 89 -16.03 23.27 -34.34
N ASN A 90 -16.69 22.75 -33.31
CA ASN A 90 -17.99 23.25 -32.85
C ASN A 90 -17.93 23.50 -31.33
N CYS A 91 -17.85 24.78 -30.93
CA CYS A 91 -17.75 25.16 -29.52
C CYS A 91 -18.90 24.64 -28.66
N CYS A 92 -20.15 24.71 -29.13
CA CYS A 92 -21.29 24.24 -28.33
C CYS A 92 -21.16 22.75 -28.01
N ARG A 93 -20.88 21.93 -29.04
CA ARG A 93 -20.65 20.50 -28.88
C ARG A 93 -19.40 20.20 -28.05
N LEU A 94 -18.35 21.02 -28.19
CA LEU A 94 -17.15 20.92 -27.36
C LEU A 94 -17.47 21.12 -25.89
N MET A 95 -18.24 22.16 -25.53
CA MET A 95 -18.64 22.41 -24.15
C MET A 95 -19.50 21.27 -23.58
N GLU A 96 -20.47 20.76 -24.35
CA GLU A 96 -21.29 19.60 -23.95
C GLU A 96 -20.43 18.34 -23.69
N VAL A 97 -19.47 18.06 -24.56
CA VAL A 97 -18.56 16.91 -24.38
C VAL A 97 -17.66 17.15 -23.17
N LEU A 98 -17.11 18.35 -22.99
CA LEU A 98 -16.29 18.67 -21.82
C LEU A 98 -17.06 18.55 -20.50
N GLU A 99 -18.35 18.90 -20.48
CA GLU A 99 -19.23 18.66 -19.32
C GLU A 99 -19.33 17.18 -18.98
N GLN A 100 -19.55 16.33 -19.98
CA GLN A 100 -19.62 14.88 -19.79
C GLN A 100 -18.29 14.30 -19.32
N PHE A 101 -17.18 14.78 -19.88
CA PHE A 101 -15.83 14.33 -19.52
C PHE A 101 -15.38 14.80 -18.14
N ALA A 102 -15.88 15.94 -17.69
CA ALA A 102 -15.61 16.47 -16.36
C ALA A 102 -16.64 15.99 -15.32
N ALA A 103 -17.64 15.20 -15.72
CA ALA A 103 -18.55 14.56 -14.78
C ALA A 103 -17.75 13.58 -13.89
N PRO A 104 -18.00 13.56 -12.57
CA PRO A 104 -17.35 12.61 -11.70
C PRO A 104 -17.75 11.19 -12.11
N PHE A 105 -16.77 10.33 -12.39
CA PHE A 105 -17.05 8.92 -12.60
C PHE A 105 -17.16 8.20 -11.25
N ARG A 106 -18.04 7.20 -11.17
CA ARG A 106 -18.13 6.37 -9.96
C ARG A 106 -17.01 5.34 -10.02
N PHE A 107 -16.19 5.30 -8.98
CA PHE A 107 -15.08 4.34 -8.91
C PHE A 107 -15.52 2.88 -9.11
N LEU A 108 -16.71 2.51 -8.61
CA LEU A 108 -17.26 1.16 -8.75
C LEU A 108 -17.79 0.84 -10.16
N ASP A 109 -17.90 1.83 -11.05
CA ASP A 109 -18.28 1.62 -12.46
C ASP A 109 -17.06 1.23 -13.33
N LEU A 110 -15.82 1.37 -12.80
CA LEU A 110 -14.62 0.88 -13.47
C LEU A 110 -14.65 -0.65 -13.60
N PRO A 111 -14.07 -1.26 -14.65
CA PRO A 111 -13.89 -2.70 -14.72
C PRO A 111 -13.11 -3.24 -13.51
N VAL A 112 -13.46 -4.44 -13.04
CA VAL A 112 -12.87 -5.05 -11.84
C VAL A 112 -11.34 -5.20 -11.96
N GLU A 113 -10.84 -5.44 -13.18
CA GLU A 113 -9.42 -5.55 -13.46
C GLU A 113 -8.68 -4.24 -13.21
N VAL A 114 -9.31 -3.12 -13.58
CA VAL A 114 -8.76 -1.78 -13.35
C VAL A 114 -8.80 -1.46 -11.85
N ARG A 115 -9.92 -1.76 -11.18
CA ARG A 115 -10.03 -1.59 -9.72
C ARG A 115 -8.96 -2.39 -8.97
N ASN A 116 -8.76 -3.65 -9.33
CA ASN A 116 -7.74 -4.51 -8.72
C ASN A 116 -6.32 -3.96 -8.89
N ARG A 117 -5.99 -3.37 -10.04
CA ARG A 117 -4.69 -2.69 -10.24
C ARG A 117 -4.57 -1.48 -9.31
N ILE A 118 -5.62 -0.68 -9.18
CA ILE A 118 -5.64 0.47 -8.27
C ILE A 118 -5.48 0.02 -6.83
N TYR A 119 -6.21 -1.00 -6.39
CA TYR A 119 -6.08 -1.54 -5.04
C TYR A 119 -4.65 -1.97 -4.73
N LYS A 120 -3.99 -2.70 -5.64
CA LYS A 120 -2.58 -3.12 -5.47
C LYS A 120 -1.59 -1.95 -5.35
N MET A 121 -1.88 -0.82 -6.00
CA MET A 121 -1.03 0.38 -5.88
C MET A 121 -1.25 1.13 -4.56
N VAL A 122 -2.43 1.00 -3.96
CA VAL A 122 -2.82 1.73 -2.74
C VAL A 122 -2.59 0.91 -1.47
N LEU A 123 -2.69 -0.42 -1.56
CA LEU A 123 -2.45 -1.30 -0.43
C LEU A 123 -0.98 -1.22 0.01
N PRO A 124 -0.71 -1.18 1.32
CA PRO A 124 0.66 -1.07 1.82
C PRO A 124 1.42 -2.39 1.60
N GLY A 125 2.63 -2.32 1.05
CA GLY A 125 3.48 -3.51 0.91
C GLY A 125 3.99 -4.06 2.25
N THR A 126 4.05 -3.21 3.28
CA THR A 126 4.40 -3.60 4.65
C THR A 126 3.41 -2.98 5.62
N TYR A 127 2.90 -3.79 6.54
CA TYR A 127 1.96 -3.36 7.55
C TYR A 127 2.52 -3.69 8.93
N ARG A 128 2.76 -2.64 9.71
CA ARG A 128 3.20 -2.79 11.09
C ARG A 128 1.98 -3.15 11.92
N VAL A 129 2.01 -4.37 12.45
CA VAL A 129 0.87 -4.93 13.14
C VAL A 129 0.82 -4.40 14.57
N LEU A 130 1.96 -4.37 15.25
CA LEU A 130 1.99 -4.21 16.70
C LEU A 130 3.13 -3.28 17.11
N GLU A 131 2.74 -2.13 17.66
CA GLU A 131 3.47 -1.45 18.73
C GLU A 131 2.59 -1.69 19.97
N TRP A 132 3.15 -2.20 21.07
CA TRP A 132 2.42 -2.68 22.27
C TRP A 132 1.40 -1.69 22.84
N GLU A 133 1.60 -0.41 22.56
CA GLU A 133 0.79 0.70 23.05
C GLU A 133 -0.40 1.04 22.16
N ARG A 134 -0.51 0.46 20.95
CA ARG A 134 -1.56 0.81 19.99
C ARG A 134 -2.36 -0.42 19.57
N PRO A 135 -3.67 -0.48 19.87
CA PRO A 135 -4.51 -1.55 19.37
C PRO A 135 -4.45 -1.59 17.84
N VAL A 136 -4.38 -2.80 17.28
CA VAL A 136 -4.23 -3.11 15.85
C VAL A 136 -5.52 -2.83 15.06
N ASP A 137 -6.38 -1.95 15.57
CA ASP A 137 -7.80 -1.97 15.22
C ASP A 137 -8.07 -1.30 13.86
N GLU A 138 -7.12 -0.54 13.32
CA GLU A 138 -7.37 0.24 12.12
C GLU A 138 -6.82 -0.44 10.87
N LEU A 139 -7.63 -1.31 10.26
CA LEU A 139 -7.42 -1.78 8.88
C LEU A 139 -7.05 -0.60 7.96
N PRO A 140 -6.25 -0.78 6.89
CA PRO A 140 -5.95 0.29 5.95
C PRO A 140 -7.20 1.06 5.51
N ALA A 141 -7.10 2.38 5.35
CA ALA A 141 -8.24 3.25 5.01
C ALA A 141 -9.07 2.71 3.83
N LEU A 142 -8.41 2.11 2.83
CA LEU A 142 -9.07 1.45 1.69
C LEU A 142 -10.08 0.38 2.13
N LEU A 143 -9.71 -0.48 3.09
CA LEU A 143 -10.60 -1.52 3.63
C LEU A 143 -11.72 -0.94 4.50
N GLN A 144 -11.58 0.31 4.97
CA GLN A 144 -12.60 0.99 5.77
C GLN A 144 -13.64 1.74 4.92
N THR A 145 -13.40 1.93 3.62
CA THR A 145 -14.26 2.73 2.73
C THR A 145 -15.69 2.21 2.59
N CYS A 146 -15.89 1.03 2.00
CA CYS A 146 -17.19 0.41 1.80
C CYS A 146 -17.09 -1.13 1.71
N ALA A 147 -18.23 -1.81 1.92
CA ALA A 147 -18.28 -3.28 1.95
C ALA A 147 -17.93 -3.95 0.60
N VAL A 148 -18.15 -3.27 -0.54
CA VAL A 148 -17.77 -3.79 -1.85
C VAL A 148 -16.24 -3.79 -1.99
N ILE A 149 -15.62 -2.64 -1.80
CA ILE A 149 -14.15 -2.50 -1.86
C ILE A 149 -13.51 -3.46 -0.86
N ARG A 150 -13.98 -3.51 0.39
CA ARG A 150 -13.46 -4.44 1.41
C ARG A 150 -13.47 -5.89 0.94
N ARG A 151 -14.59 -6.39 0.41
CA ARG A 151 -14.69 -7.79 -0.07
C ARG A 151 -13.75 -8.08 -1.24
N GLU A 152 -13.58 -7.12 -2.14
CA GLU A 152 -12.66 -7.26 -3.28
C GLU A 152 -11.20 -7.26 -2.83
N THR A 153 -10.85 -6.44 -1.83
CA THR A 153 -9.45 -6.11 -1.50
C THR A 153 -8.86 -6.89 -0.35
N ILE A 154 -9.68 -7.42 0.57
CA ILE A 154 -9.16 -8.03 1.80
C ILE A 154 -8.23 -9.21 1.53
N SER A 155 -8.54 -10.05 0.53
CA SER A 155 -7.68 -11.17 0.16
C SER A 155 -6.35 -10.72 -0.43
N MET A 156 -6.34 -9.66 -1.25
CA MET A 156 -5.11 -9.05 -1.78
C MET A 156 -4.29 -8.42 -0.66
N PHE A 157 -4.92 -7.73 0.29
CA PHE A 157 -4.24 -7.17 1.44
C PHE A 157 -3.49 -8.27 2.21
N TYR A 158 -4.14 -9.33 2.65
CA TYR A 158 -3.46 -10.40 3.39
C TYR A 158 -2.43 -11.18 2.57
N ALA A 159 -2.60 -11.26 1.25
CA ALA A 159 -1.69 -11.98 0.37
C ALA A 159 -0.42 -11.20 0.01
N ASP A 160 -0.56 -9.90 -0.24
CA ASP A 160 0.52 -9.06 -0.78
C ASP A 160 1.23 -8.25 0.32
N THR A 161 0.63 -8.18 1.52
CA THR A 161 1.19 -7.41 2.65
C THR A 161 2.15 -8.23 3.50
N THR A 162 3.28 -7.64 3.85
CA THR A 162 4.19 -8.17 4.88
C THR A 162 3.80 -7.65 6.25
N PHE A 163 3.32 -8.54 7.11
CA PHE A 163 2.92 -8.21 8.48
C PHE A 163 4.13 -8.21 9.40
N THR A 164 4.41 -7.11 10.07
CA THR A 164 5.53 -7.02 11.02
C THR A 164 5.03 -7.00 12.46
N ILE A 165 5.41 -8.03 13.23
CA ILE A 165 5.17 -8.17 14.66
C ILE A 165 6.46 -7.78 15.36
N ARG A 166 6.40 -6.81 16.28
CA ARG A 166 7.56 -6.38 17.07
C ARG A 166 7.27 -6.58 18.54
N SER A 167 8.17 -7.26 19.22
CA SER A 167 8.17 -7.24 20.67
C SER A 167 8.94 -6.01 21.17
N ASP A 168 8.35 -5.21 22.07
CA ASP A 168 9.08 -4.13 22.73
C ASP A 168 9.80 -4.76 23.92
N THR A 169 11.07 -5.10 23.71
CA THR A 169 11.95 -5.76 24.68
C THR A 169 12.29 -4.88 25.90
N ARG A 170 11.73 -3.67 26.00
CA ARG A 170 11.96 -2.77 27.13
C ARG A 170 11.16 -3.12 28.38
N SER A 171 10.17 -4.01 28.25
CA SER A 171 9.43 -4.53 29.41
C SER A 171 10.28 -5.58 30.15
N GLU A 172 10.18 -5.62 31.48
CA GLU A 172 10.92 -6.56 32.33
C GLU A 172 10.71 -8.01 31.85
N ARG A 173 11.78 -8.83 31.79
CA ARG A 173 11.80 -10.17 31.17
C ARG A 173 10.61 -11.08 31.52
N TYR A 174 10.08 -10.97 32.74
CA TYR A 174 9.00 -11.83 33.22
C TYR A 174 7.61 -11.48 32.65
N ASP A 175 7.38 -10.24 32.23
CA ASP A 175 6.10 -9.86 31.60
C ASP A 175 6.10 -10.17 30.09
N PHE A 176 7.27 -10.31 29.47
CA PHE A 176 7.39 -10.50 28.03
C PHE A 176 6.73 -11.79 27.54
N GLU A 177 6.89 -12.87 28.29
CA GLU A 177 6.46 -14.22 27.92
C GLU A 177 4.93 -14.31 27.79
N ALA A 178 4.23 -14.07 28.89
CA ALA A 178 2.77 -14.06 28.94
C ALA A 178 2.19 -13.01 28.00
N ALA A 179 2.81 -11.84 27.92
CA ALA A 179 2.30 -10.76 27.09
C ALA A 179 2.48 -11.06 25.58
N SER A 180 3.55 -11.76 25.18
CA SER A 180 3.80 -12.12 23.78
C SER A 180 2.83 -13.20 23.29
N GLU A 181 2.57 -14.20 24.14
CA GLU A 181 1.54 -15.20 23.86
C GLU A 181 0.16 -14.55 23.72
N ASP A 182 -0.22 -13.70 24.69
CA ASP A 182 -1.48 -12.96 24.66
C ASP A 182 -1.61 -12.10 23.41
N MET A 183 -0.52 -11.42 23.03
CA MET A 183 -0.46 -10.58 21.84
C MET A 183 -0.68 -11.40 20.56
N LEU A 184 0.04 -12.51 20.38
CA LEU A 184 -0.12 -13.39 19.23
C LEU A 184 -1.53 -13.99 19.16
N ARG A 185 -2.10 -14.35 20.31
CA ARG A 185 -3.48 -14.84 20.42
C ARG A 185 -4.51 -13.76 20.10
N ARG A 186 -4.29 -12.51 20.51
CA ARG A 186 -5.17 -11.38 20.13
C ARG A 186 -5.06 -11.11 18.63
N TRP A 187 -3.84 -11.04 18.10
CA TRP A 187 -3.62 -10.82 16.67
C TRP A 187 -4.28 -11.91 15.80
N SER A 188 -4.12 -13.18 16.18
CA SER A 188 -4.73 -14.29 15.45
C SER A 188 -6.26 -14.24 15.49
N LYS A 189 -6.85 -13.83 16.62
CA LYS A 189 -8.30 -13.67 16.77
C LYS A 189 -8.88 -12.46 16.03
N PHE A 190 -8.22 -11.30 16.07
CA PHE A 190 -8.83 -10.05 15.61
C PHE A 190 -8.44 -9.67 14.18
N VAL A 191 -7.18 -9.89 13.82
CA VAL A 191 -6.68 -9.46 12.52
C VAL A 191 -6.83 -10.60 11.52
N VAL A 192 -6.46 -11.81 11.92
CA VAL A 192 -6.26 -12.88 10.93
C VAL A 192 -7.44 -13.85 10.81
N ALA A 193 -8.36 -13.92 11.78
CA ALA A 193 -9.43 -14.93 11.89
C ALA A 193 -9.98 -15.47 10.56
N GLU A 194 -10.81 -14.70 9.84
CA GLU A 194 -11.47 -15.17 8.61
C GLU A 194 -10.56 -15.10 7.36
N ASN A 195 -9.44 -14.39 7.46
CA ASN A 195 -8.58 -14.08 6.33
C ASN A 195 -7.22 -14.81 6.38
N ALA A 196 -7.03 -15.68 7.38
CA ALA A 196 -5.82 -16.44 7.64
C ALA A 196 -5.35 -17.21 6.41
N ARG A 197 -6.27 -17.84 5.68
CA ARG A 197 -5.99 -18.52 4.41
C ARG A 197 -5.24 -17.69 3.37
N HIS A 198 -5.35 -16.36 3.45
CA HIS A 198 -4.72 -15.42 2.53
C HIS A 198 -3.35 -14.93 3.02
N LEU A 199 -3.00 -15.15 4.29
CA LEU A 199 -1.72 -14.70 4.86
C LEU A 199 -0.53 -15.37 4.14
N ARG A 200 0.48 -14.58 3.75
CA ARG A 200 1.66 -15.08 3.03
C ARG A 200 2.99 -14.76 3.69
N THR A 201 3.13 -13.59 4.31
CA THR A 201 4.40 -13.15 4.88
C THR A 201 4.21 -12.50 6.24
N VAL A 202 4.91 -13.01 7.25
CA VAL A 202 4.99 -12.41 8.59
C VAL A 202 6.46 -12.25 8.97
N HIS A 203 6.82 -11.07 9.45
CA HIS A 203 8.11 -10.77 10.05
C HIS A 203 7.91 -10.67 11.56
N LEU A 204 8.52 -11.58 12.30
CA LEU A 204 8.61 -11.54 13.75
C LEU A 204 9.95 -10.95 14.14
N TRP A 205 9.93 -9.80 14.80
CA TRP A 205 11.10 -9.24 15.46
C TRP A 205 11.12 -9.73 16.89
N ILE A 206 12.13 -10.54 17.18
CA ILE A 206 12.30 -11.14 18.48
C ILE A 206 13.12 -10.19 19.37
N SER A 207 14.15 -9.53 18.80
CA SER A 207 14.89 -8.42 19.39
C SER A 207 15.13 -7.31 18.36
N GLU A 208 15.80 -6.22 18.73
CA GLU A 208 16.18 -5.15 17.78
C GLU A 208 17.07 -5.67 16.64
N GLN A 209 17.85 -6.73 16.88
CA GLN A 209 18.83 -7.28 15.94
C GLN A 209 18.42 -8.63 15.34
N CYS A 210 17.36 -9.26 15.85
CA CYS A 210 16.94 -10.60 15.47
C CYS A 210 15.56 -10.61 14.83
N ARG A 211 15.49 -11.08 13.58
CA ARG A 211 14.26 -11.19 12.80
C ARG A 211 14.07 -12.59 12.22
N VAL A 212 12.90 -13.16 12.48
CA VAL A 212 12.41 -14.37 11.84
C VAL A 212 11.34 -14.01 10.80
N VAL A 213 11.46 -14.58 9.61
CA VAL A 213 10.54 -14.35 8.49
C VAL A 213 9.82 -15.62 8.16
N PHE A 214 8.51 -15.61 8.31
CA PHE A 214 7.60 -16.67 7.92
C PHE A 214 7.09 -16.37 6.52
N LYS A 215 7.31 -17.28 5.58
CA LYS A 215 6.78 -17.19 4.22
C LYS A 215 6.01 -18.46 3.87
N PHE A 216 4.75 -18.29 3.47
CA PHE A 216 3.93 -19.37 2.96
C PHE A 216 3.64 -19.16 1.47
N ARG A 217 3.99 -20.15 0.65
CA ARG A 217 3.61 -20.20 -0.77
C ARG A 217 2.85 -21.48 -1.08
N LYS A 218 3.57 -22.60 -1.05
CA LYS A 218 3.04 -23.97 -1.12
C LYS A 218 3.34 -24.72 0.17
N THR A 219 4.53 -24.48 0.70
CA THR A 219 4.98 -24.87 2.03
C THR A 219 5.34 -23.60 2.82
N LEU A 220 5.35 -23.73 4.13
CA LEU A 220 5.96 -22.81 5.07
C LEU A 220 7.47 -22.85 4.88
N THR A 221 8.09 -21.68 4.95
CA THR A 221 9.55 -21.50 4.98
C THR A 221 9.87 -20.48 6.05
N LEU A 222 10.95 -20.71 6.79
CA LEU A 222 11.44 -19.79 7.82
C LEU A 222 12.78 -19.22 7.38
N GLY A 223 12.86 -17.90 7.31
CA GLY A 223 14.11 -17.18 7.13
C GLY A 223 14.56 -16.60 8.46
N PHE A 224 15.84 -16.76 8.79
CA PHE A 224 16.44 -16.12 9.95
C PHE A 224 17.44 -15.05 9.48
N LYS A 225 17.36 -13.85 10.06
CA LYS A 225 18.37 -12.80 9.91
C LYS A 225 18.69 -12.21 11.28
N GLY A 226 19.92 -12.44 11.71
CA GLY A 226 20.57 -11.72 12.80
C GLY A 226 21.59 -10.73 12.23
N GLU A 227 21.93 -9.69 12.98
CA GLU A 227 23.11 -8.87 12.67
C GLU A 227 24.39 -9.72 12.78
N GLN A 228 25.45 -9.32 12.06
CA GLN A 228 26.69 -10.10 11.86
C GLN A 228 27.43 -10.46 13.16
N HIS A 229 27.06 -9.84 14.28
CA HIS A 229 27.68 -10.03 15.59
C HIS A 229 27.11 -11.20 16.39
N ILE A 230 26.05 -11.86 15.92
CA ILE A 230 25.54 -13.08 16.55
C ILE A 230 26.45 -14.25 16.14
N LYS A 231 27.49 -14.53 16.95
CA LYS A 231 28.43 -15.64 16.76
C LYS A 231 27.92 -16.98 17.31
N GLY A 232 26.68 -17.02 17.77
CA GLY A 232 26.09 -18.20 18.35
C GLY A 232 25.93 -19.34 17.38
N ASP A 233 25.45 -20.45 17.93
CA ASP A 233 25.22 -21.70 17.23
C ASP A 233 24.07 -21.56 16.23
N THR A 234 24.30 -20.76 15.18
CA THR A 234 23.37 -20.50 14.07
C THR A 234 22.95 -21.81 13.42
N LEU A 235 23.84 -22.81 13.40
CA LEU A 235 23.56 -24.16 12.93
C LEU A 235 22.53 -24.86 13.81
N LEU A 236 22.59 -24.70 15.14
CA LEU A 236 21.59 -25.23 16.05
C LEU A 236 20.25 -24.50 15.92
N ILE A 237 20.26 -23.17 15.76
CA ILE A 237 19.04 -22.40 15.47
C ILE A 237 18.39 -22.88 14.17
N GLU A 238 19.16 -23.01 13.10
CA GLU A 238 18.69 -23.52 11.80
C GLU A 238 18.10 -24.94 11.93
N LYS A 239 18.75 -25.83 12.69
CA LYS A 239 18.23 -27.18 12.97
C LYS A 239 16.94 -27.16 13.76
N THR A 240 16.82 -26.29 14.76
CA THR A 240 15.61 -26.16 15.58
C THR A 240 14.46 -25.62 14.72
N LEU A 241 14.69 -24.57 13.93
CA LEU A 241 13.71 -24.05 12.99
C LEU A 241 13.28 -25.09 11.95
N ALA A 242 14.21 -25.92 11.44
CA ALA A 242 13.89 -26.97 10.48
C ALA A 242 12.94 -28.02 11.06
N ARG A 243 13.21 -28.47 12.29
CA ARG A 243 12.32 -29.41 12.99
C ARG A 243 10.94 -28.80 13.23
N HIS A 244 10.90 -27.52 13.58
CA HIS A 244 9.63 -26.80 13.77
C HIS A 244 8.83 -26.73 12.48
N VAL A 245 9.45 -26.36 11.36
CA VAL A 245 8.79 -26.34 10.04
C VAL A 245 8.25 -27.72 9.68
N GLU A 246 9.05 -28.78 9.85
CA GLU A 246 8.62 -30.15 9.57
C GLU A 246 7.40 -30.56 10.41
N ALA A 247 7.42 -30.24 11.70
CA ALA A 247 6.30 -30.52 12.60
C ALA A 247 5.03 -29.74 12.20
N VAL A 248 5.16 -28.46 11.90
CA VAL A 248 4.05 -27.60 11.45
C VAL A 248 3.47 -28.09 10.12
N GLU A 249 4.33 -28.42 9.14
CA GLU A 249 3.89 -28.90 7.82
C GLU A 249 3.16 -30.24 7.90
N LYS A 250 3.60 -31.13 8.79
CA LYS A 250 2.88 -32.39 9.04
C LYS A 250 1.45 -32.15 9.52
N ILE A 251 1.24 -31.22 10.44
CA ILE A 251 -0.09 -30.86 10.94
C ILE A 251 -0.87 -30.10 9.86
N SER A 252 -0.22 -29.20 9.14
CA SER A 252 -0.78 -28.42 8.04
C SER A 252 -1.38 -29.32 6.95
N ALA A 253 -0.63 -30.35 6.53
CA ALA A 253 -1.06 -31.33 5.56
C ALA A 253 -2.30 -32.12 6.02
N LEU A 254 -2.37 -32.47 7.31
CA LEU A 254 -3.52 -33.17 7.89
C LEU A 254 -4.78 -32.29 7.92
N LEU A 255 -4.63 -30.99 8.20
CA LEU A 255 -5.74 -30.05 8.32
C LEU A 255 -6.11 -29.35 7.00
N SER A 256 -5.32 -29.54 5.94
CA SER A 256 -5.48 -28.86 4.64
C SER A 256 -5.52 -27.32 4.76
N ILE A 257 -4.77 -26.79 5.72
CA ILE A 257 -4.66 -25.35 5.95
C ILE A 257 -3.61 -24.71 5.04
N LYS A 258 -3.69 -23.39 4.83
CA LYS A 258 -2.82 -22.63 3.92
C LYS A 258 -2.09 -21.52 4.66
N GLY A 259 -2.58 -20.28 4.55
CA GLY A 259 -1.94 -19.15 5.25
C GLY A 259 -2.07 -19.27 6.78
N GLU A 260 -3.04 -20.05 7.27
CA GLU A 260 -3.18 -20.42 8.68
C GLU A 260 -1.93 -21.15 9.20
N THR A 261 -1.16 -21.81 8.33
CA THR A 261 0.07 -22.52 8.71
C THR A 261 1.10 -21.58 9.32
N ILE A 262 1.11 -20.30 8.93
CA ILE A 262 1.95 -19.28 9.57
C ILE A 262 1.49 -19.04 11.02
N LEU A 263 0.18 -18.96 11.26
CA LEU A 263 -0.35 -18.80 12.62
C LEU A 263 -0.06 -20.03 13.47
N LEU A 264 -0.20 -21.22 12.90
CA LEU A 264 0.15 -22.46 13.56
C LEU A 264 1.63 -22.46 13.95
N ALA A 265 2.52 -22.07 13.04
CA ALA A 265 3.95 -21.96 13.32
C ALA A 265 4.28 -20.97 14.43
N LEU A 266 3.56 -19.84 14.49
CA LEU A 266 3.75 -18.84 15.55
C LEU A 266 3.26 -19.32 16.92
N LEU A 267 2.19 -20.12 16.97
CA LEU A 267 1.49 -20.48 18.21
C LEU A 267 1.83 -21.88 18.76
N MET A 268 2.34 -22.79 17.93
CA MET A 268 2.51 -24.21 18.31
C MET A 268 3.66 -24.45 19.29
N ASP A 269 4.76 -23.72 19.14
CA ASP A 269 5.94 -23.82 19.99
C ASP A 269 6.48 -22.40 20.23
N TRP A 270 5.78 -21.66 21.07
CA TRP A 270 6.14 -20.27 21.31
C TRP A 270 7.35 -20.16 22.24
N GLU A 271 7.55 -21.15 23.12
CA GLU A 271 8.71 -21.28 24.02
C GLU A 271 10.02 -21.36 23.24
N MET A 272 10.03 -22.02 22.08
CA MET A 272 11.19 -22.04 21.17
C MET A 272 11.68 -20.63 20.80
N TRP A 273 10.79 -19.66 20.58
CA TRP A 273 11.20 -18.29 20.26
C TRP A 273 11.91 -17.60 21.43
N TRP A 274 11.53 -17.97 22.65
CA TRP A 274 12.18 -17.50 23.87
C TRP A 274 13.53 -18.17 24.09
N GLU A 275 13.64 -19.48 23.91
CA GLU A 275 14.94 -20.17 23.96
C GLU A 275 15.92 -19.60 22.92
N MET A 276 15.41 -19.18 21.76
CA MET A 276 16.20 -18.48 20.77
C MET A 276 16.68 -17.11 21.28
N LEU A 277 15.85 -16.33 21.97
CA LEU A 277 16.28 -15.07 22.61
C LEU A 277 17.37 -15.27 23.63
N ASP A 278 17.14 -16.17 24.60
CA ASP A 278 18.08 -16.40 25.70
C ASP A 278 19.46 -16.77 25.18
N ARG A 279 19.53 -17.53 24.09
CA ARG A 279 20.80 -17.90 23.45
C ARG A 279 21.50 -16.74 22.74
N LEU A 280 20.75 -15.77 22.25
CA LEU A 280 21.28 -14.59 21.57
C LEU A 280 21.79 -13.53 22.56
N GLU A 281 21.06 -13.30 23.66
CA GLU A 281 21.44 -12.30 24.68
C GLU A 281 22.71 -12.68 25.45
N LEU A 282 22.96 -13.98 25.67
CA LEU A 282 24.15 -14.47 26.40
C LEU A 282 25.49 -14.15 25.71
N GLU A 283 25.47 -13.71 24.45
CA GLU A 283 26.68 -13.41 23.68
C GLU A 283 27.01 -11.91 23.63
N GLU A 284 26.01 -11.03 23.73
CA GLU A 284 26.24 -9.56 23.70
C GLU A 284 27.08 -9.10 24.90
N ASP A 285 26.89 -9.70 26.08
CA ASP A 285 27.66 -9.38 27.28
C ASP A 285 29.16 -9.72 27.16
N ARG A 286 29.57 -10.49 26.14
CA ARG A 286 30.95 -10.94 25.96
C ARG A 286 31.80 -10.08 25.02
N GLU A 287 31.20 -9.27 24.13
CA GLU A 287 31.93 -8.65 23.01
C GLU A 287 31.89 -7.11 22.94
N SER A 288 31.63 -6.37 24.03
CA SER A 288 31.48 -4.89 23.99
C SER A 288 32.75 -4.04 23.69
N CYS A 289 33.77 -4.59 23.02
CA CYS A 289 35.05 -3.93 22.76
C CYS A 289 35.58 -4.05 21.32
N ASP A 290 34.79 -3.81 20.26
CA ASP A 290 35.30 -3.27 18.98
C ASP A 290 34.15 -3.05 17.97
N SER A 291 33.95 -1.83 17.45
CA SER A 291 32.92 -1.54 16.44
C SER A 291 33.49 -0.83 15.21
N GLY A 292 33.78 -1.64 14.19
CA GLY A 292 33.96 -1.19 12.80
C GLY A 292 32.67 -1.40 12.01
N SER A 293 32.19 -0.36 11.32
CA SER A 293 30.94 -0.35 10.58
C SER A 293 31.15 -0.74 9.11
N ASP A 294 30.69 -1.93 8.69
CA ASP A 294 30.60 -2.32 7.27
C ASP A 294 29.12 -2.54 6.86
N GLU A 295 28.77 -2.02 5.68
CA GLU A 295 27.40 -1.87 5.16
C GLU A 295 26.81 -3.13 4.49
N ASP A 296 25.54 -3.41 4.84
CA ASP A 296 24.40 -3.93 4.06
C ASP A 296 24.64 -4.86 2.86
N SER A 297 24.92 -6.15 3.13
CA SER A 297 24.50 -7.24 2.24
C SER A 297 23.30 -8.00 2.82
N GLU A 298 22.27 -8.27 1.99
CA GLU A 298 21.05 -8.97 2.38
C GLU A 298 21.19 -10.49 2.30
N ASP A 299 22.13 -11.07 3.03
CA ASP A 299 22.28 -12.52 3.09
C ASP A 299 21.28 -13.14 4.08
N TRP A 300 20.21 -13.71 3.53
CA TRP A 300 19.19 -14.44 4.27
C TRP A 300 19.51 -15.93 4.31
N LYS A 301 19.42 -16.53 5.51
CA LYS A 301 19.47 -17.99 5.66
C LYS A 301 18.06 -18.56 5.69
N TRP A 302 17.71 -19.36 4.69
CA TRP A 302 16.39 -19.95 4.52
C TRP A 302 16.38 -21.41 4.94
N VAL A 303 15.40 -21.78 5.76
CA VAL A 303 15.10 -23.15 6.14
C VAL A 303 13.80 -23.56 5.43
N PRO A 304 13.86 -24.55 4.52
CA PRO A 304 12.70 -25.06 3.81
C PRO A 304 11.79 -25.90 4.68
#